data_AF-A0A7X3T7L5-F1
#
_entry.id   AF-A0A7X3T7L5-F1
#
_cell.length_a   1.000
_cell.length_b   1.000
_cell.length_c   1.000
_cell.angle_alpha   90.00
_cell.angle_beta   90.00
_cell.angle_gamma   90.00
#
_symmetry.space_group_name_H-M   'P 1'
#
loop_
_entity.id
_entity.type
_entity.pdbx_description
1 polymer ?
#
loop_
_entity_poly.entity_id
_entity_poly.type
_entity_poly.pdbx_seq_one_letter_code
_entity_poly.pdbx_strand_id
1 'polypeptide(L)'
;PDILKWARERSGYAVEAIATFLKKDASIVNDWEAGESVPTYIQLEKLADKYKRPIALFFFPEPPDEPNIAEHLEQGFSMDSYQEKIGVSNVNSGNLRNLQ
;
A
#
# COMPACT_ATOMS: atom_id res chain seq x y z
N PRO A 1 -1.00 -2.37 -18.04
CA PRO A 1 -0.35 -1.06 -17.78
C PRO A 1 -0.65 -0.55 -16.37
N ASP A 2 -1.92 -0.50 -15.99
CA ASP A 2 -2.40 0.05 -14.72
C ASP A 2 -1.76 -0.62 -13.49
N ILE A 3 -1.51 -1.93 -13.54
CA ILE A 3 -0.83 -2.66 -12.46
C ILE A 3 0.61 -2.18 -12.21
N LEU A 4 1.35 -1.77 -13.25
CA LEU A 4 2.72 -1.27 -13.12
C LEU A 4 2.72 0.10 -12.44
N LYS A 5 1.86 1.00 -12.94
CA LYS A 5 1.69 2.33 -12.37
C LYS A 5 1.23 2.26 -10.92
N TRP A 6 0.19 1.46 -10.67
CA TRP A 6 -0.34 1.21 -9.33
C TRP A 6 0.75 0.69 -8.38
N ALA A 7 1.53 -0.30 -8.82
CA ALA A 7 2.58 -0.87 -7.98
C ALA A 7 3.66 0.17 -7.65
N ARG A 8 4.08 0.98 -8.63
CA ARG A 8 5.05 2.06 -8.43
C ARG A 8 4.55 3.10 -7.43
N GLU A 9 3.32 3.58 -7.61
CA GLU A 9 2.70 4.62 -6.76
C GLU A 9 2.48 4.11 -5.34
N ARG A 10 1.97 2.88 -5.19
CA ARG A 10 1.81 2.24 -3.88
C ARG A 10 3.13 1.98 -3.17
N SER A 11 4.21 1.76 -3.91
CA SER A 11 5.55 1.63 -3.35
C SER A 11 6.24 2.98 -3.14
N GLY A 12 5.55 4.10 -3.40
CA GLY A 12 6.01 5.45 -3.08
C GLY A 12 7.08 6.00 -4.01
N TYR A 13 7.20 5.49 -5.24
CA TYR A 13 8.25 5.89 -6.17
C TYR A 13 7.73 6.84 -7.26
N ALA A 14 8.48 7.89 -7.54
CA ALA A 14 8.31 8.70 -8.75
C ALA A 14 8.86 7.96 -9.99
N VAL A 15 8.38 8.32 -11.18
CA VAL A 15 8.80 7.71 -12.46
C VAL A 15 10.32 7.85 -12.66
N GLU A 16 10.86 9.03 -12.37
CA GLU A 16 12.27 9.39 -12.53
C GLU A 16 13.17 8.54 -11.64
N ALA A 17 12.71 8.20 -10.43
CA ALA A 17 13.44 7.33 -9.52
C ALA A 17 13.58 5.92 -10.09
N ILE A 18 12.55 5.43 -10.79
CA ILE A 18 12.54 4.10 -11.42
C ILE A 18 13.36 4.08 -12.70
N ALA A 19 13.24 5.13 -13.51
CA ALA A 19 14.08 5.33 -14.69
C ALA A 19 15.56 5.32 -14.32
N THR A 20 15.95 6.09 -13.30
CA THR A 20 17.31 6.13 -12.74
C THR A 20 17.76 4.77 -12.24
N PHE A 21 16.92 4.06 -11.47
CA PHE A 21 17.22 2.72 -10.97
C PHE A 21 17.48 1.71 -12.10
N LEU A 22 16.72 1.79 -13.18
CA LEU A 22 16.85 0.91 -14.34
C LEU A 22 17.92 1.37 -15.34
N LYS A 23 18.53 2.54 -15.13
CA LYS A 23 19.44 3.22 -16.06
C LYS A 23 18.80 3.41 -17.45
N LYS A 24 17.58 3.96 -17.44
CA LYS A 24 16.76 4.24 -18.63
C LYS A 24 16.20 5.66 -18.56
N ASP A 25 15.75 6.17 -19.70
CA ASP A 25 14.97 7.39 -19.75
C ASP A 25 13.59 7.20 -19.11
N ALA A 26 13.07 8.27 -18.51
CA ALA A 26 11.75 8.29 -17.88
C ALA A 26 10.63 7.99 -18.88
N SER A 27 10.82 8.34 -20.17
CA SER A 27 9.89 8.00 -21.24
C SER A 27 9.62 6.50 -21.32
N ILE A 28 10.63 5.65 -21.15
CA ILE A 28 10.45 4.19 -21.22
C ILE A 28 9.52 3.69 -20.12
N VAL A 29 9.63 4.24 -18.91
CA VAL A 29 8.73 3.88 -17.79
C VAL A 29 7.32 4.39 -18.06
N ASN A 30 7.18 5.61 -18.58
CA ASN A 30 5.88 6.15 -19.00
C ASN A 30 5.24 5.30 -20.10
N ASP A 31 6.00 4.85 -21.10
CA ASP A 31 5.52 3.98 -22.18
C ASP A 31 5.00 2.65 -21.63
N TRP A 32 5.68 2.07 -20.63
CA TRP A 32 5.21 0.85 -19.95
C TRP A 32 3.90 1.06 -19.20
N GLU A 33 3.77 2.21 -18.53
CA GLU A 33 2.55 2.57 -17.78
C GLU A 33 1.40 2.97 -18.70
N ALA A 34 1.69 3.47 -19.91
CA ALA A 34 0.72 3.75 -20.95
C ALA A 34 0.32 2.50 -21.76
N GLY A 35 1.13 1.42 -21.70
CA GLY A 35 0.92 0.20 -22.48
C GLY A 35 1.46 0.27 -23.91
N GLU A 36 2.23 1.31 -24.23
CA GLU A 36 2.86 1.52 -25.54
C GLU A 36 4.08 0.61 -25.75
N SER A 37 4.68 0.14 -24.66
CA SER A 37 5.67 -0.93 -24.68
C SER A 37 5.58 -1.76 -23.40
N VAL A 38 6.38 -2.83 -23.31
CA VAL A 38 6.39 -3.73 -22.14
C VAL A 38 7.81 -3.95 -21.63
N PRO A 39 8.00 -4.06 -20.30
CA PRO A 39 9.29 -4.46 -19.74
C PRO A 39 9.60 -5.91 -20.11
N THR A 40 10.89 -6.23 -20.23
CA THR A 40 11.31 -7.63 -20.30
C THR A 40 11.06 -8.31 -18.96
N TYR A 41 11.00 -9.64 -18.93
CA TYR A 41 10.83 -10.39 -17.68
C TYR A 41 11.87 -10.01 -16.61
N ILE A 42 13.15 -9.88 -16.99
CA ILE A 42 14.23 -9.48 -16.08
C ILE A 42 14.06 -8.05 -15.56
N GLN A 43 13.49 -7.14 -16.37
CA GLN A 43 13.15 -5.79 -15.91
C GLN A 43 11.98 -5.84 -14.93
N LEU A 44 10.97 -6.64 -15.24
CA LEU A 44 9.80 -6.84 -14.37
C LEU A 44 10.17 -7.45 -13.02
N GLU A 45 11.09 -8.41 -12.99
CA GLU A 45 11.64 -9.00 -11.77
C GLU A 45 12.36 -7.95 -10.91
N LYS A 46 13.20 -7.11 -11.52
CA LYS A 46 13.85 -5.99 -10.81
C LYS A 46 12.85 -5.00 -10.24
N LEU A 47 11.77 -4.72 -10.96
CA LEU A 47 10.69 -3.85 -10.50
C LEU A 47 9.96 -4.48 -9.31
N ALA A 48 9.64 -5.78 -9.38
CA ALA A 48 9.02 -6.53 -8.30
C ALA A 48 9.86 -6.44 -7.00
N ASP A 49 11.16 -6.69 -7.10
CA ASP A 49 12.11 -6.59 -6.00
C ASP A 49 12.24 -5.17 -5.44
N LYS A 50 12.23 -4.17 -6.33
CA LYS A 50 12.30 -2.75 -5.97
C LYS A 50 11.04 -2.30 -5.24
N TYR A 51 9.88 -2.73 -5.71
CA TYR A 51 8.57 -2.37 -5.16
C TYR A 51 8.20 -3.19 -3.93
N LYS A 52 8.96 -4.24 -3.62
CA LYS A 52 8.68 -5.20 -2.54
C LYS A 52 7.32 -5.87 -2.72
N ARG A 53 7.03 -6.24 -3.97
CA ARG A 53 5.77 -6.89 -4.37
C ARG A 53 6.09 -8.19 -5.12
N PRO A 54 5.33 -9.28 -4.91
CA PRO A 54 5.56 -10.53 -5.64
C PRO A 54 5.44 -10.32 -7.15
N ILE A 55 6.33 -10.93 -7.94
CA ILE A 55 6.30 -10.77 -9.40
C ILE A 55 4.96 -11.25 -10.01
N ALA A 56 4.33 -12.26 -9.40
CA ALA A 56 3.02 -12.78 -9.82
C ALA A 56 1.93 -11.69 -9.87
N LEU A 57 2.06 -10.63 -9.05
CA LEU A 57 1.11 -9.52 -9.00
C LEU A 57 1.01 -8.79 -10.35
N PHE A 58 2.10 -8.69 -11.11
CA PHE A 58 2.10 -8.00 -12.41
C PHE A 58 1.38 -8.79 -13.52
N PHE A 59 0.96 -10.02 -13.25
CA PHE A 59 0.16 -10.84 -14.17
C PHE A 59 -1.33 -10.79 -13.83
N PHE A 60 -1.74 -9.96 -12.87
CA PHE A 60 -3.16 -9.76 -12.57
C PHE A 60 -3.82 -8.92 -13.66
N PRO A 61 -5.11 -9.18 -13.95
CA PRO A 61 -5.84 -8.41 -14.96
C PRO A 61 -6.03 -6.95 -14.56
N GLU A 62 -6.11 -6.67 -13.26
CA GLU A 62 -6.31 -5.34 -12.69
C GLU A 62 -5.61 -5.21 -11.31
N PRO A 63 -5.34 -3.98 -10.84
CA PRO A 63 -4.83 -3.75 -9.49
C PRO A 63 -5.71 -4.37 -8.40
N PRO A 64 -5.13 -5.06 -7.41
CA PRO A 64 -5.91 -5.59 -6.31
C PRO A 64 -6.43 -4.46 -5.41
N ASP A 65 -7.57 -4.71 -4.78
CA ASP A 65 -8.08 -3.85 -3.72
C ASP A 65 -7.23 -4.05 -2.45
N GLU A 66 -6.31 -3.12 -2.22
CA GLU A 66 -5.42 -3.11 -1.05
C GLU A 66 -5.84 -1.96 -0.14
N PRO A 67 -6.12 -2.18 1.16
CA PRO A 67 -6.53 -1.09 2.04
C PRO A 67 -5.43 -0.03 2.14
N ASN A 68 -5.82 1.24 2.19
CA ASN A 68 -4.88 2.30 2.52
C ASN A 68 -4.65 2.26 4.04
N ILE A 69 -3.45 1.87 4.46
CA ILE A 69 -3.11 1.75 5.88
C ILE A 69 -3.27 3.10 6.59
N ALA A 70 -2.94 4.23 5.97
CA ALA A 70 -3.09 5.55 6.59
C ALA A 70 -4.56 5.87 6.86
N GLU A 71 -5.43 5.61 5.89
CA GLU A 71 -6.88 5.76 6.04
C GLU A 71 -7.42 4.85 7.16
N HIS A 72 -6.92 3.61 7.23
CA HIS A 72 -7.34 2.65 8.25
C HIS A 72 -6.80 3.00 9.65
N LEU A 73 -5.66 3.69 9.74
CA LEU A 73 -5.12 4.19 11.01
C LEU A 73 -5.95 5.37 11.54
N GLU A 74 -6.49 6.21 10.66
CA GLU A 74 -7.37 7.34 11.02
C GLU A 74 -8.81 6.89 11.36
N GLN A 75 -9.30 5.80 10.77
CA GLN A 75 -10.61 5.19 11.05
C GLN A 75 -10.69 4.43 12.39
N GLY A 76 -9.75 4.69 13.30
CA GLY A 76 -9.88 4.31 14.69
C GLY A 76 -9.28 2.94 14.97
N PHE A 77 -7.96 2.94 15.16
CA PHE A 77 -7.40 2.30 16.35
C PHE A 77 -7.84 3.07 17.61
N SER A 78 -9.15 3.27 17.79
CA SER A 78 -9.68 3.69 19.07
C SER A 78 -9.46 2.51 20.01
N MET A 79 -8.79 2.75 21.13
CA MET A 79 -8.62 1.71 22.16
C MET A 79 -9.99 1.14 22.56
N ASP A 80 -11.06 1.93 22.48
CA ASP A 80 -12.43 1.53 22.77
C ASP A 80 -12.96 0.45 21.82
N SER A 81 -12.69 0.54 20.50
CA SER A 81 -13.10 -0.48 19.53
C SER A 81 -12.29 -1.77 19.66
N TYR A 82 -11.05 -1.65 20.15
CA TYR A 82 -10.23 -2.79 20.54
C TYR A 82 -10.74 -3.47 21.81
N GLN A 83 -11.03 -2.70 22.88
CA GLN A 83 -11.56 -3.21 24.15
C GLN A 83 -12.89 -3.95 23.96
N GLU A 84 -13.76 -3.45 23.08
CA GLU A 84 -15.02 -4.11 22.71
C GLU A 84 -14.78 -5.45 21.98
N LYS A 85 -13.83 -5.50 21.03
CA LYS A 85 -13.48 -6.73 20.29
C LYS A 85 -12.82 -7.82 21.15
N ILE A 86 -12.05 -7.44 22.17
CA ILE A 86 -11.41 -8.39 23.10
C ILE A 86 -12.28 -8.73 24.31
N GLY A 87 -13.51 -8.20 24.38
CA GLY A 87 -14.47 -8.52 25.43
C GLY A 87 -14.09 -8.03 26.82
N VAL A 88 -13.22 -7.02 26.93
CA VAL A 88 -12.83 -6.44 28.22
C VAL A 88 -13.88 -5.40 28.60
N SER A 89 -14.95 -5.86 29.27
CA SER A 89 -15.91 -4.97 29.92
C SER A 89 -15.22 -4.24 31.08
N ASN A 90 -15.20 -2.91 31.04
CA ASN A 90 -14.79 -2.07 32.17
C ASN A 90 -15.72 -2.32 33.36
N VAL A 91 -15.31 -3.23 34.25
CA VAL A 91 -15.92 -3.34 35.58
C VAL A 91 -15.24 -2.30 36.47
N ASN A 92 -16.06 -1.33 36.90
CA ASN A 92 -15.87 -0.33 37.95
C ASN A 92 -15.38 1.08 37.55
N SER A 93 -16.35 1.90 37.14
CA SER A 93 -16.40 3.31 37.56
C SER A 93 -17.64 3.53 38.44
N GLY A 94 -17.62 2.93 39.63
CA GLY A 94 -18.63 3.12 40.67
C GLY A 94 -18.07 3.83 41.89
N ASN A 95 -18.45 5.10 42.07
CA ASN A 95 -18.44 5.89 43.31
C ASN A 95 -17.07 6.24 43.92
N LEU A 96 -16.74 7.50 44.21
CA LEU A 96 -17.41 8.35 45.21
C LEU A 96 -17.33 9.85 44.85
N ARG A 97 -18.48 10.51 44.73
CA ARG A 97 -18.62 11.92 45.12
C ARG A 97 -19.77 12.07 46.11
N ASN A 98 -19.36 12.34 47.36
CA ASN A 98 -19.97 13.22 48.38
C ASN A 98 -21.34 12.89 48.99
N LEU A 99 -21.35 12.72 50.32
CA LEU A 99 -22.34 13.30 51.24
C LEU A 99 -21.61 13.68 52.56
N GLN A 100 -21.80 14.94 52.98
CA GLN A 100 -21.60 15.57 54.31
C GLN A 100 -20.43 15.14 55.20
#